data_AF-A0AA35TXX4-F1
#
_entry.id   AF-A0AA35TXX4-F1
#
_cell.length_a   1.000
_cell.length_b   1.000
_cell.length_c   1.000
_cell.angle_alpha   90.00
_cell.angle_beta   90.00
_cell.angle_gamma   90.00
#
_symmetry.space_group_name_H-M   'P 1'
#
loop_
_entity.id
_entity.type
_entity.pdbx_description
1 polymer ?
#
loop_
_entity_poly.entity_id
_entity_poly.type
_entity_poly.pdbx_seq_one_letter_code
_entity_poly.pdbx_strand_id
1 'polypeptide(L)'
;MLTIAIAIRLTSPGRAIFRQERVGRGGKPFNIYKFRSMRADAEEKVGHVWAKSDDPRQTPLGQFLRRWSLDELPQFLNVLKGDMSLVGPRPEMSGLIDTFSESIPHYLARQRVKSGYDWMGTNQRLSGKYLP
;
A
#
# COMPACT_ATOMS: atom_id res chain seq x y z
N MET A 1 12.50 -0.91 12.81
CA MET A 1 12.67 -1.57 11.49
C MET A 1 13.19 -2.99 11.62
N LEU A 2 14.41 -3.19 12.16
CA LEU A 2 15.05 -4.51 12.24
C LEU A 2 14.27 -5.52 13.10
N THR A 3 13.80 -5.09 14.27
CA THR A 3 12.99 -5.92 15.19
C THR A 3 11.72 -6.46 14.55
N ILE A 4 10.96 -5.60 13.86
CA ILE A 4 9.75 -5.98 13.12
C ILE A 4 10.10 -6.96 11.99
N ALA A 5 11.18 -6.70 11.25
CA ALA A 5 11.61 -7.60 10.18
C ALA A 5 11.96 -9.00 10.70
N ILE A 6 12.65 -9.09 11.84
CA ILE A 6 12.96 -10.37 12.50
C ILE A 6 11.68 -11.06 12.96
N ALA A 7 10.78 -10.35 13.65
CA ALA A 7 9.52 -10.89 14.13
C ALA A 7 8.67 -11.48 12.99
N ILE A 8 8.62 -10.82 11.82
CA ILE A 8 7.92 -11.33 10.65
C ILE A 8 8.54 -12.63 10.14
N ARG A 9 9.87 -12.71 10.03
CA ARG A 9 10.54 -13.93 9.56
C ARG A 9 10.41 -15.11 10.51
N LEU A 10 10.27 -14.85 11.81
CA LEU A 10 10.07 -15.89 12.82
C LEU A 10 8.62 -16.39 12.87
N THR A 11 7.65 -15.54 12.50
CA THR A 11 6.21 -15.86 12.59
C THR A 11 5.58 -16.23 11.24
N SER A 12 6.25 -15.96 10.13
CA SER A 12 5.75 -16.24 8.78
C SER A 12 6.89 -16.65 7.83
N PRO A 13 6.70 -17.69 7.00
CA PRO A 13 7.70 -18.06 6.00
C PRO A 13 7.87 -16.97 4.94
N GLY A 14 9.12 -16.66 4.58
CA GLY A 14 9.47 -15.79 3.46
C GLY A 14 10.13 -14.46 3.84
N ARG A 15 10.09 -13.51 2.89
CA ARG A 15 10.75 -12.19 3.05
C ARG A 15 9.90 -11.26 3.91
N ALA A 16 10.54 -10.55 4.85
CA ALA A 16 9.86 -9.58 5.71
C ALA A 16 9.38 -8.33 4.96
N ILE A 17 10.09 -7.92 3.91
CA ILE A 17 9.70 -6.79 3.06
C ILE A 17 8.96 -7.34 1.84
N PHE A 18 7.77 -6.80 1.65
CA PHE A 18 6.92 -6.97 0.49
C PHE A 18 7.06 -5.75 -0.44
N ARG A 19 7.00 -5.99 -1.75
CA ARG A 19 7.12 -4.97 -2.80
C ARG A 19 5.87 -5.02 -3.64
N GLN A 20 5.27 -3.87 -3.89
CA GLN A 20 4.09 -3.79 -4.74
C GLN A 20 4.26 -2.68 -5.77
N GLU A 21 3.93 -2.96 -7.03
CA GLU A 21 3.90 -1.92 -8.04
C GLU A 21 2.71 -0.99 -7.83
N ARG A 22 2.97 0.28 -8.09
CA ARG A 22 2.04 1.39 -7.97
C ARG A 22 2.32 2.43 -9.03
N VAL A 23 1.31 3.22 -9.35
CA VAL A 23 1.46 4.34 -10.28
C VAL A 23 1.60 5.64 -9.51
N GLY A 24 2.66 6.37 -9.82
CA GLY A 24 3.02 7.64 -9.21
C GLY A 24 2.78 8.83 -10.13
N ARG A 25 3.62 9.86 -9.96
CA ARG A 25 3.52 11.10 -10.71
C ARG A 25 3.70 10.86 -12.22
N GLY A 26 2.78 11.41 -13.01
CA GLY A 26 2.79 11.33 -14.48
C GLY A 26 2.56 9.93 -15.01
N GLY A 27 1.81 9.09 -14.28
CA GLY A 27 1.52 7.72 -14.72
C GLY A 27 2.71 6.76 -14.60
N LYS A 28 3.82 7.17 -13.96
CA LYS A 28 5.04 6.35 -13.91
C LYS A 28 4.91 5.25 -12.85
N PRO A 29 5.17 3.97 -13.19
CA PRO A 29 5.17 2.90 -12.22
C PRO A 29 6.38 3.00 -11.28
N PHE A 30 6.17 2.63 -10.02
CA PHE A 30 7.22 2.50 -9.02
C PHE A 30 6.84 1.45 -7.97
N ASN A 31 7.85 0.93 -7.27
CA ASN A 31 7.64 -0.10 -6.25
C ASN A 31 7.52 0.52 -4.87
N ILE A 32 6.39 0.32 -4.19
CA ILE A 32 6.27 0.64 -2.75
C ILE A 32 6.82 -0.50 -1.90
N TYR A 33 7.44 -0.14 -0.77
CA TYR A 33 7.93 -1.10 0.21
C TYR A 33 7.00 -1.17 1.41
N LYS A 34 6.57 -2.37 1.81
CA LYS A 34 5.81 -2.60 3.05
C LYS A 34 6.39 -3.79 3.81
N PHE A 35 6.08 -3.90 5.09
CA PHE A 35 6.24 -5.17 5.75
C PHE A 35 5.17 -6.15 5.32
N ARG A 36 5.55 -7.42 5.27
CA ARG A 36 4.61 -8.52 5.04
C ARG A 36 3.67 -8.61 6.25
N SER A 37 2.42 -8.25 6.02
CA SER A 37 1.32 -8.38 6.99
C SER A 37 0.33 -9.51 6.62
N MET A 38 0.43 -10.05 5.40
CA MET A 38 -0.41 -11.14 4.90
C MET A 38 0.38 -12.44 4.73
N ARG A 39 -0.34 -13.56 4.71
CA ARG A 39 0.20 -14.89 4.42
C ARG A 39 0.83 -14.92 3.02
N ALA A 40 1.80 -15.80 2.81
CA ALA A 40 2.53 -15.88 1.54
C ALA A 40 1.64 -16.24 0.34
N ASP A 41 0.56 -16.99 0.56
CA ASP A 41 -0.44 -17.42 -0.43
C ASP A 41 -1.56 -16.39 -0.66
N ALA A 42 -1.50 -15.23 -0.03
CA ALA A 42 -2.58 -14.24 -0.05
C ALA A 42 -2.80 -13.56 -1.41
N GLU A 43 -1.74 -13.42 -2.21
CA GLU A 43 -1.80 -12.77 -3.53
C GLU A 43 -2.25 -13.73 -4.64
N GLU A 44 -1.79 -14.98 -4.62
CA GLU A 44 -2.17 -16.01 -5.60
C GLU A 44 -3.67 -16.28 -5.63
N LYS A 45 -4.35 -16.16 -4.48
CA LYS A 45 -5.76 -16.58 -4.34
C LYS A 45 -6.79 -15.52 -4.70
N VAL A 46 -6.44 -14.23 -4.73
CA VAL A 46 -7.47 -13.15 -4.73
C VAL A 46 -7.16 -12.00 -5.69
N GLY A 47 -5.95 -11.91 -6.26
CA GLY A 47 -5.58 -10.80 -7.14
C GLY A 47 -5.55 -9.43 -6.42
N HIS A 48 -5.71 -8.34 -7.19
CA HIS A 48 -5.56 -6.95 -6.74
C HIS A 48 -6.74 -6.42 -5.89
N VAL A 49 -7.17 -7.17 -4.88
CA VAL A 49 -8.26 -6.76 -4.00
C VAL A 49 -7.71 -6.05 -2.75
N TRP A 50 -8.34 -4.93 -2.38
CA TRP A 50 -8.03 -4.24 -1.13
C TRP A 50 -8.29 -5.14 0.06
N ALA A 51 -7.31 -5.24 0.94
CA ALA A 51 -7.50 -5.98 2.17
C ALA A 51 -8.43 -5.21 3.12
N LYS A 52 -9.55 -5.84 3.47
CA LYS A 52 -10.47 -5.36 4.49
C LYS A 52 -9.77 -5.35 5.86
N SER A 53 -10.36 -4.63 6.82
CA SER A 53 -9.82 -4.56 8.20
C SER A 53 -9.72 -5.93 8.85
N ASP A 54 -10.69 -6.81 8.58
CA ASP A 54 -10.74 -8.19 9.09
C ASP A 54 -10.53 -9.23 7.98
N ASP A 55 -9.52 -9.00 7.14
CA ASP A 55 -9.16 -9.94 6.07
C ASP A 55 -8.50 -11.21 6.65
N PRO A 56 -9.04 -12.41 6.38
CA PRO A 56 -8.51 -13.69 6.91
C PRO A 56 -7.11 -14.03 6.38
N ARG A 57 -6.64 -13.32 5.35
CA ARG A 57 -5.27 -13.47 4.82
C ARG A 57 -4.22 -12.78 5.68
N GLN A 58 -4.62 -12.01 6.69
CA GLN A 58 -3.69 -11.37 7.63
C GLN A 58 -3.07 -12.39 8.57
N THR A 59 -1.78 -12.20 8.88
CA THR A 59 -1.15 -12.91 10.00
C THR A 59 -1.52 -12.20 11.32
N PRO A 60 -1.49 -12.88 12.49
CA PRO A 60 -1.75 -12.21 13.76
C PRO A 60 -0.83 -11.01 14.01
N LEU A 61 0.48 -11.17 13.71
CA LEU A 61 1.43 -10.06 13.75
C LEU A 61 1.08 -8.98 12.71
N GLY A 62 0.70 -9.38 11.50
CA GLY A 62 0.29 -8.46 10.45
C GLY A 62 -0.94 -7.61 10.82
N GLN A 63 -1.91 -8.19 11.52
CA GLN A 63 -3.08 -7.47 12.02
C GLN A 63 -2.67 -6.39 13.03
N PHE A 64 -1.74 -6.71 13.94
CA PHE A 64 -1.15 -5.73 14.85
C PHE A 64 -0.42 -4.63 14.09
N LEU A 65 0.44 -4.98 13.12
CA LEU A 65 1.19 -4.01 12.33
C LEU A 65 0.28 -3.06 11.56
N ARG A 66 -0.78 -3.57 10.91
CA ARG A 66 -1.75 -2.77 10.14
C ARG A 66 -2.59 -1.87 11.05
N ARG A 67 -2.95 -2.33 12.26
CA ARG A 67 -3.70 -1.51 13.25
C ARG A 67 -2.95 -0.23 13.61
N TRP A 68 -1.62 -0.29 13.65
CA TRP A 68 -0.75 0.82 14.01
C TRP A 68 0.00 1.42 12.82
N SER A 69 -0.40 1.09 11.58
CA SER A 69 0.27 1.49 10.33
C SER A 69 1.77 1.21 10.28
N LEU A 70 2.26 0.29 11.13
CA LEU A 70 3.68 -0.06 11.21
C LEU A 70 4.14 -0.84 9.97
N ASP A 71 3.21 -1.47 9.25
CA ASP A 71 3.50 -2.18 8.00
C ASP A 71 3.89 -1.24 6.86
N GLU A 72 3.50 0.03 6.92
CA GLU A 72 3.82 1.04 5.91
C GLU A 72 5.17 1.73 6.14
N LEU A 73 5.78 1.58 7.31
CA LEU A 73 7.07 2.22 7.65
C LEU A 73 8.17 2.04 6.57
N PRO A 74 8.33 0.88 5.89
CA PRO A 74 9.32 0.76 4.83
C PRO A 74 9.10 1.71 3.63
N GLN A 75 7.89 2.25 3.43
CA GLN A 75 7.63 3.25 2.38
C GLN A 75 8.39 4.56 2.62
N PHE A 76 8.86 4.83 3.84
CA PHE A 76 9.72 5.98 4.08
C PHE A 76 11.00 5.95 3.21
N LEU A 77 11.48 4.75 2.87
CA LEU A 77 12.58 4.59 1.92
C LEU A 77 12.23 5.09 0.51
N ASN A 78 10.95 4.97 0.09
CA ASN A 78 10.49 5.53 -1.19
C ASN A 78 10.50 7.06 -1.16
N VAL A 79 10.20 7.67 -0.01
CA VAL A 79 10.29 9.13 0.16
C VAL A 79 11.74 9.58 0.07
N LEU A 80 12.65 8.90 0.78
CA LEU A 80 14.10 9.21 0.73
C LEU A 80 14.70 9.01 -0.67
N LYS A 81 14.27 7.98 -1.39
CA LYS A 81 14.68 7.71 -2.78
C LYS A 81 14.08 8.72 -3.78
N GLY A 82 13.09 9.50 -3.36
CA GLY A 82 12.42 10.50 -4.18
C GLY A 82 11.28 9.98 -5.05
N ASP A 83 10.93 8.70 -4.92
CA ASP A 83 9.78 8.08 -5.61
C ASP A 83 8.44 8.62 -5.07
N MET A 84 8.39 8.90 -3.76
CA MET A 84 7.22 9.43 -3.04
C MET A 84 7.51 10.79 -2.38
N SER A 85 6.45 11.45 -1.92
CA SER A 85 6.48 12.63 -1.05
C SER A 85 5.97 12.27 0.34
N LEU A 86 6.31 13.06 1.36
CA LEU A 86 5.74 12.90 2.70
C LEU A 86 4.23 13.19 2.69
N VAL A 87 3.80 14.18 1.90
CA VAL A 87 2.39 14.58 1.74
C VAL A 87 2.02 14.52 0.26
N GLY A 88 0.88 13.89 -0.04
CA GLY A 88 0.36 13.72 -1.40
C GLY A 88 -0.76 12.68 -1.48
N PRO A 89 -1.36 12.47 -2.67
CA PRO A 89 -2.38 11.46 -2.90
C PRO A 89 -1.80 10.05 -2.77
N ARG A 90 -2.58 9.11 -2.25
CA ARG A 90 -2.13 7.72 -2.11
C ARG A 90 -1.86 7.11 -3.50
N PRO A 91 -0.77 6.36 -3.67
CA PRO A 91 -0.51 5.67 -4.93
C PRO A 91 -1.43 4.46 -5.11
N GLU A 92 -1.93 4.29 -6.32
CA GLU A 92 -2.93 3.26 -6.67
C GLU A 92 -2.32 2.20 -7.60
N MET A 93 -2.90 1.00 -7.61
CA MET A 93 -2.50 -0.06 -8.55
C MET A 93 -2.96 0.31 -9.96
N SER A 94 -2.17 -0.06 -10.97
CA SER A 94 -2.52 0.12 -12.39
C SER A 94 -3.94 -0.38 -12.69
N GLY A 95 -4.25 -1.63 -12.34
CA GLY A 95 -5.56 -2.21 -12.61
C GLY A 95 -6.75 -1.52 -11.92
N LEU A 96 -6.51 -0.75 -10.86
CA LEU A 96 -7.58 0.06 -10.24
C LEU A 96 -7.72 1.44 -10.86
N ILE A 97 -6.63 1.99 -11.39
CA ILE A 97 -6.64 3.32 -12.01
C ILE A 97 -7.53 3.31 -13.24
N ASP A 98 -7.49 2.25 -14.04
CA ASP A 98 -8.31 2.12 -15.25
C ASP A 98 -9.80 2.20 -14.87
N THR A 99 -10.25 1.36 -13.93
CA THR A 99 -11.63 1.36 -13.42
C THR A 99 -12.05 2.70 -12.80
N PHE A 100 -11.16 3.36 -12.06
CA PHE A 100 -11.48 4.66 -11.45
C PHE A 100 -11.47 5.81 -12.45
N SER A 101 -10.64 5.74 -13.48
CA SER A 101 -10.59 6.76 -14.52
C SER A 101 -11.86 6.79 -15.39
N GLU A 102 -12.51 5.64 -15.54
CA GLU A 102 -13.80 5.51 -16.22
C GLU A 102 -14.96 6.02 -15.37
N SER A 103 -14.92 5.79 -14.04
CA SER A 103 -16.04 6.10 -13.14
C SER A 103 -15.97 7.50 -12.52
N ILE A 104 -14.78 8.08 -12.36
CA ILE A 104 -14.58 9.35 -11.66
C ILE A 104 -13.99 10.39 -12.64
N PRO A 105 -14.76 11.44 -12.98
CA PRO A 105 -14.25 12.53 -13.81
C PRO A 105 -12.97 13.13 -13.22
N HIS A 106 -11.98 13.37 -14.09
CA HIS A 106 -10.68 13.95 -13.72
C HIS A 106 -9.87 13.14 -12.70
N TYR A 107 -10.15 11.83 -12.53
CA TYR A 107 -9.39 10.98 -11.61
C TYR A 107 -7.88 11.03 -11.84
N LEU A 108 -7.40 11.18 -13.08
CA LEU A 108 -5.97 11.23 -13.36
C LEU A 108 -5.27 12.51 -12.84
N ALA A 109 -6.02 13.54 -12.41
CA ALA A 109 -5.43 14.77 -11.88
C ALA A 109 -4.56 14.56 -10.63
N ARG A 110 -4.85 13.53 -9.83
CA ARG A 110 -3.99 13.13 -8.68
C ARG A 110 -2.58 12.70 -9.09
N GLN A 111 -2.38 12.25 -10.32
CA GLN A 111 -1.06 11.86 -10.82
C GLN A 111 -0.20 13.08 -11.21
N ARG A 112 -0.69 14.32 -11.08
CA ARG A 112 0.12 15.53 -11.35
C ARG A 112 1.20 15.76 -10.31
N VAL A 113 1.02 15.26 -9.09
CA VAL A 113 1.96 15.41 -7.97
C VAL A 113 2.53 14.05 -7.57
N LYS A 114 3.62 14.05 -6.76
CA LYS A 114 4.16 12.80 -6.21
C LYS A 114 3.15 12.18 -5.24
N SER A 115 3.09 10.87 -5.24
CA SER A 115 2.27 10.13 -4.29
C SER A 115 2.74 10.33 -2.86
N GLY A 116 1.81 10.42 -1.92
CA GLY A 116 2.08 10.69 -0.52
C GLY A 116 2.27 9.43 0.31
N TYR A 117 3.15 9.52 1.31
CA TYR A 117 3.24 8.59 2.42
C TYR A 117 2.04 8.79 3.36
N ASP A 118 1.22 7.77 3.58
CA ASP A 118 0.00 7.88 4.38
C ASP A 118 0.07 6.96 5.62
N TRP A 119 0.82 7.41 6.61
CA TRP A 119 0.96 6.70 7.90
C TRP A 119 -0.28 6.84 8.81
N MET A 120 -1.07 7.91 8.67
CA MET A 120 -2.26 8.17 9.49
C MET A 120 -3.56 7.64 8.90
N GLY A 121 -3.53 6.97 7.74
CA GLY A 121 -4.74 6.46 7.07
C GLY A 121 -5.71 7.56 6.63
N THR A 122 -5.27 8.82 6.65
CA THR A 122 -6.07 9.99 6.27
C THR A 122 -6.47 9.97 4.80
N ASN A 123 -5.63 9.39 3.93
CA ASN A 123 -5.95 9.29 2.50
C ASN A 123 -6.88 8.10 2.18
N GLN A 124 -6.93 7.05 3.02
CA GLN A 124 -7.92 5.96 2.84
C GLN A 124 -9.36 6.46 2.94
N ARG A 125 -9.64 7.41 3.83
CA ARG A 125 -10.98 7.99 3.99
C ARG A 125 -11.43 8.83 2.80
N LEU A 126 -10.49 9.42 2.06
CA LEU A 126 -10.81 10.19 0.87
C LEU A 126 -11.05 9.29 -0.33
N SER A 127 -10.37 8.15 -0.47
CA SER A 127 -10.69 7.18 -1.53
C SER A 127 -12.02 6.47 -1.28
N GLY A 128 -12.34 6.15 -0.01
CA GLY A 128 -13.59 5.48 0.36
C GLY A 128 -14.86 6.33 0.20
N LYS A 129 -14.76 7.66 0.18
CA LYS A 129 -15.90 8.57 0.01
C LYS A 129 -16.36 8.76 -1.45
N TYR A 130 -15.55 8.35 -2.42
CA TYR A 130 -15.88 8.42 -3.86
C TYR A 130 -16.06 7.03 -4.49
N LEU A 131 -16.19 5.99 -3.66
CA LEU A 131 -16.60 4.66 -4.09
C LEU A 131 -18.12 4.56 -3.98
N PRO A 132 -18.83 3.98 -4.96
CA PRO A 132 -20.21 3.56 -4.79
C PRO A 132 -20.35 2.50 -3.68
#